data_AF-A0A8T6P901-F1
#
_entry.id   AF-A0A8T6P901-F1
#
_cell.length_a   1.000
_cell.length_b   1.000
_cell.length_c   1.000
_cell.angle_alpha   90.00
_cell.angle_beta   90.00
_cell.angle_gamma   90.00
#
_symmetry.space_group_name_H-M   'P 1'
#
loop_
_entity.id
_entity.type
_entity.pdbx_description
1 polymer ?
#
loop_
_entity_poly.entity_id
_entity_poly.type
_entity_poly.pdbx_seq_one_letter_code
_entity_poly.pdbx_strand_id
1 'polypeptide(L)'
;MFTHLVTPDGRLIGQHDAVPAVGQRPLSGWLSGEYLIDPHPITFREPYQGPAFIQVGLYDPNSFERLLTSDGLDALRLPDELTISD
;
A
#
# COMPACT_ATOMS: atom_id res chain seq x y z
N MET A 1 4.65 6.51 1.21
CA MET A 1 3.66 5.66 0.53
C MET A 1 3.15 4.62 1.52
N PHE A 2 2.03 3.98 1.21
CA PHE A 2 1.49 2.90 2.02
C PHE A 2 1.23 1.67 1.16
N THR A 3 1.36 0.52 1.80
CA THR A 3 0.92 -0.78 1.29
C THR A 3 0.07 -1.43 2.35
N HIS A 4 -1.19 -1.68 2.04
CA HIS A 4 -2.18 -2.23 2.93
C HIS A 4 -2.60 -3.62 2.44
N LEU A 5 -2.83 -4.52 3.39
CA LEU A 5 -3.53 -5.76 3.18
C LEU A 5 -4.94 -5.63 3.74
N VAL A 6 -5.95 -5.79 2.89
CA VAL A 6 -7.36 -5.58 3.24
C VAL A 6 -8.23 -6.77 2.88
N THR A 7 -9.31 -6.98 3.61
CA THR A 7 -10.32 -8.00 3.31
C THR A 7 -11.29 -7.53 2.20
N PRO A 8 -12.16 -8.41 1.65
CA PRO A 8 -13.13 -8.01 0.63
C PRO A 8 -14.13 -6.94 1.09
N ASP A 9 -14.43 -6.88 2.39
CA ASP A 9 -15.27 -5.85 3.02
C ASP A 9 -14.48 -4.58 3.41
N GLY A 10 -13.19 -4.51 3.07
CA GLY A 10 -12.36 -3.31 3.24
C GLY A 10 -11.70 -3.17 4.62
N ARG A 11 -11.77 -4.20 5.48
CA ARG A 11 -11.10 -4.18 6.79
C ARG A 11 -9.59 -4.32 6.61
N LEU A 12 -8.85 -3.47 7.30
CA LEU A 12 -7.39 -3.45 7.29
C LEU A 12 -6.82 -4.53 8.21
N ILE A 13 -6.16 -5.54 7.63
CA ILE A 13 -5.61 -6.70 8.35
C ILE A 13 -4.09 -6.68 8.44
N GLY A 14 -3.42 -5.83 7.66
CA GLY A 14 -1.97 -5.62 7.71
C GLY A 14 -1.59 -4.33 6.97
N GLN A 15 -0.46 -3.74 7.31
CA GLN A 15 0.06 -2.58 6.58
C GLN A 15 1.57 -2.45 6.67
N HIS A 16 2.13 -1.70 5.74
CA HIS A 16 3.49 -1.17 5.79
C HIS A 16 3.54 0.21 5.13
N ASP A 17 3.93 1.22 5.90
CA ASP A 17 4.03 2.61 5.46
C ASP A 17 5.49 3.04 5.54
N ALA A 18 6.04 3.45 4.39
CA ALA A 18 7.43 3.81 4.30
C ALA A 18 7.69 4.84 3.19
N VAL A 19 8.83 5.52 3.33
CA VAL A 19 9.47 6.19 2.20
C VAL A 19 10.08 5.10 1.30
N PRO A 20 9.91 5.19 -0.03
CA PRO A 20 10.33 4.11 -0.91
C PRO A 20 11.82 3.79 -0.91
N ALA A 21 12.13 2.58 -1.37
CA ALA A 21 13.46 2.01 -1.44
C ALA A 21 14.15 2.05 -0.07
N VAL A 22 13.44 1.59 0.96
CA VAL A 22 13.92 1.56 2.36
C VAL A 22 14.39 2.95 2.83
N GLY A 23 13.60 3.98 2.50
CA GLY A 23 13.90 5.37 2.88
C GLY A 23 14.85 6.13 1.97
N GLN A 24 15.40 5.50 0.92
CA GLN A 24 16.43 6.12 0.08
C GLN A 24 15.86 6.93 -1.09
N ARG A 25 14.57 6.78 -1.41
CA ARG A 25 13.94 7.44 -2.56
C ARG A 25 12.68 8.20 -2.16
N PRO A 26 12.81 9.40 -1.57
CA PRO A 26 11.68 10.31 -1.32
C PRO A 26 10.87 10.55 -2.60
N LEU A 27 9.54 10.61 -2.46
CA LEU A 27 8.61 10.74 -3.60
C LEU A 27 8.86 12.01 -4.44
N SER A 28 9.38 13.08 -3.82
CA SER A 28 9.72 14.33 -4.50
C SER A 28 10.89 14.21 -5.49
N GLY A 29 11.67 13.13 -5.42
CA GLY A 29 12.82 12.88 -6.29
C GLY A 29 12.53 11.96 -7.48
N TRP A 30 11.29 11.47 -7.62
CA TRP A 30 10.93 10.51 -8.65
C TRP A 30 10.73 11.19 -10.01
N LEU A 31 11.20 10.53 -11.07
CA LEU A 31 10.93 10.95 -12.45
C LEU A 31 9.71 10.22 -13.01
N SER A 32 9.00 10.89 -13.92
CA SER A 32 7.92 10.23 -14.67
C SER A 32 8.47 9.04 -15.46
N GLY A 33 7.84 7.88 -15.31
CA GLY A 33 8.27 6.62 -15.93
C GLY A 33 9.42 5.90 -15.23
N GLU A 34 9.92 6.40 -14.09
CA GLU A 34 10.91 5.69 -13.27
C GLU A 34 10.27 4.46 -12.61
N TYR A 35 11.03 3.37 -12.56
CA TYR A 35 10.66 2.14 -11.86
C TYR A 35 11.61 1.91 -10.68
N LEU A 36 11.06 1.51 -9.54
CA LEU A 36 11.79 1.25 -8.31
C LEU A 36 11.37 -0.10 -7.74
N ILE A 37 12.35 -0.85 -7.22
CA ILE A 37 12.09 -2.04 -6.42
C ILE A 37 11.96 -1.57 -4.97
N ASP A 38 10.79 -1.79 -4.38
CA ASP A 38 10.49 -1.38 -3.01
C ASP A 38 9.87 -2.54 -2.20
N PRO A 39 10.62 -3.17 -1.29
CA PRO A 39 10.09 -4.23 -0.46
C PRO A 39 9.12 -3.71 0.61
N HIS A 40 7.92 -4.30 0.68
CA HIS A 40 6.94 -4.01 1.74
C HIS A 40 6.67 -5.25 2.61
N PRO A 41 7.46 -5.49 3.67
CA PRO A 41 7.12 -6.53 4.65
C PRO A 41 5.86 -6.12 5.42
N ILE A 42 4.84 -6.98 5.41
CA ILE A 42 3.57 -6.73 6.09
C ILE A 42 3.43 -7.71 7.25
N THR A 43 3.18 -7.17 8.45
CA THR A 43 2.78 -7.96 9.62
C THR A 43 1.27 -7.89 9.79
N PHE A 44 0.64 -9.03 10.02
CA PHE A 44 -0.78 -9.09 10.36
C PHE A 44 -1.04 -8.37 11.68
N ARG A 45 -2.07 -7.52 11.70
CA ARG A 45 -2.56 -6.84 12.90
C ARG A 45 -3.23 -7.82 13.87
N GLU A 46 -3.81 -8.87 13.32
CA GLU A 46 -4.51 -9.95 14.03
C GLU A 46 -4.47 -11.21 13.16
N PRO A 47 -4.52 -12.43 13.75
CA PRO A 47 -4.59 -13.67 12.99
C PRO A 47 -5.74 -13.62 11.97
N TYR A 48 -5.43 -13.91 10.71
CA TYR A 48 -6.38 -13.84 9.63
C TYR A 48 -6.21 -15.00 8.66
N GLN A 49 -7.33 -15.57 8.23
CA GLN A 49 -7.42 -16.54 7.14
C GLN A 49 -8.57 -16.13 6.23
N GLY A 50 -8.42 -16.39 4.94
CA GLY A 50 -9.42 -16.06 3.93
C GLY A 50 -8.89 -15.11 2.85
N PRO A 51 -9.81 -14.61 1.99
CA PRO A 51 -9.46 -13.75 0.87
C PRO A 51 -8.96 -12.37 1.33
N ALA A 52 -7.97 -11.83 0.62
CA ALA A 52 -7.44 -10.49 0.88
C ALA A 52 -6.97 -9.83 -0.41
N PHE A 53 -6.85 -8.51 -0.38
CA PHE A 53 -6.33 -7.70 -1.48
C PHE A 53 -5.21 -6.81 -0.97
N ILE A 54 -4.27 -6.51 -1.86
CA ILE A 54 -3.27 -5.46 -1.63
C ILE A 54 -3.82 -4.13 -2.15
N GLN A 55 -3.69 -3.09 -1.35
CA GLN A 55 -3.90 -1.70 -1.75
C GLN A 55 -2.61 -0.91 -1.57
N VAL A 56 -2.27 -0.08 -2.55
CA VAL A 56 -1.13 0.83 -2.49
C VAL A 56 -1.57 2.25 -2.75
N GLY A 57 -0.85 3.20 -2.19
CA GLY A 57 -1.09 4.60 -2.50
C GLY A 57 -0.09 5.55 -1.86
N LEU A 58 -0.33 6.83 -2.09
CA LEU A 58 0.51 7.91 -1.60
C LEU A 58 -0.28 8.77 -0.61
N TYR A 59 0.44 9.44 0.28
CA TYR A 59 -0.11 10.40 1.21
C TYR A 59 0.91 11.52 1.43
N ASP A 60 0.45 12.69 1.81
CA ASP A 60 1.33 13.77 2.26
C ASP A 60 1.88 13.42 3.65
N PRO A 61 3.20 13.33 3.85
CA PRO A 61 3.77 12.87 5.12
C PRO A 61 3.62 13.86 6.27
N ASN A 62 3.22 15.11 6.03
CA ASN A 62 3.00 16.13 7.05
C ASN A 62 1.54 16.15 7.52
N SER A 63 0.59 16.10 6.57
CA SER A 63 -0.85 16.12 6.89
C SER A 63 -1.46 14.73 7.06
N PHE A 64 -0.78 13.69 6.57
CA PHE A 64 -1.29 12.31 6.44
C PHE A 64 -2.50 12.16 5.52
N GLU A 65 -2.85 13.18 4.75
CA GLU A 65 -3.93 13.11 3.77
C GLU A 65 -3.53 12.23 2.60
N ARG A 66 -4.46 11.37 2.16
CA ARG A 66 -4.26 10.53 0.97
C ARG A 66 -4.23 11.39 -0.29
N LEU A 67 -3.29 11.09 -1.17
CA LEU A 67 -3.27 11.70 -2.50
C LEU A 67 -4.24 10.95 -3.41
N LEU A 68 -5.00 11.70 -4.21
CA LEU A 68 -5.96 11.12 -5.13
C LEU A 68 -5.31 10.80 -6.47
N THR A 69 -5.68 9.68 -7.06
CA THR A 69 -5.45 9.36 -8.46
C THR A 69 -6.28 10.29 -9.36
N SER A 70 -6.00 10.28 -10.65
CA SER A 70 -6.73 11.12 -11.62
C SER A 70 -8.24 10.82 -11.72
N ASP A 71 -8.64 9.61 -11.36
CA ASP A 71 -10.03 9.16 -11.27
C ASP A 71 -10.63 9.33 -9.85
N GLY A 72 -9.88 9.95 -8.93
CA GLY A 72 -10.37 10.36 -7.61
C GLY A 72 -10.30 9.28 -6.53
N LEU A 73 -9.62 8.15 -6.78
CA LEU A 73 -9.37 7.12 -5.78
C LEU A 73 -8.20 7.51 -4.88
N ASP A 74 -8.24 7.13 -3.61
CA ASP A 74 -7.17 7.40 -2.65
C ASP A 74 -6.16 6.26 -2.51
N ALA A 75 -6.43 5.14 -3.21
CA ALA A 75 -5.60 3.95 -3.29
C ALA A 75 -5.85 3.20 -4.60
N LEU A 76 -4.82 2.50 -5.09
CA LEU A 76 -4.95 1.49 -6.12
C LEU A 76 -5.07 0.11 -5.45
N ARG A 77 -6.17 -0.61 -5.69
CA ARG A 77 -6.29 -2.02 -5.34
C ARG A 77 -5.68 -2.87 -6.46
N LEU A 78 -4.73 -3.74 -6.10
CA LEU A 78 -4.20 -4.71 -7.06
C LEU A 78 -5.30 -5.71 -7.45
N PRO A 79 -5.34 -6.16 -8.72
CA PRO A 79 -6.46 -6.94 -9.23
C PRO A 79 -6.51 -8.36 -8.64
N ASP A 80 -5.39 -8.88 -8.16
CA ASP A 80 -5.28 -10.25 -7.67
C ASP A 80 -5.84 -10.40 -6.25
N GLU A 81 -6.70 -11.40 -6.08
CA GLU A 81 -7.12 -11.87 -4.77
C GLU A 81 -6.07 -12.84 -4.20
N LEU A 82 -5.67 -12.61 -2.96
CA LEU A 82 -4.81 -13.48 -2.19
C LEU A 82 -5.69 -14.37 -1.30
N THR A 83 -5.35 -15.65 -1.16
CA THR A 83 -5.94 -16.50 -0.11
C THR A 83 -4.91 -16.71 0.98
N ILE A 84 -5.20 -16.22 2.19
CA ILE A 84 -4.37 -16.43 3.37
C ILE A 84 -4.82 -17.71 4.06
N SER A 85 -3.88 -18.64 4.25
CA SER A 85 -4.06 -19.89 5.00
C SER A 85 -2.95 -20.04 6.03
N ASP A 86 -3.11 -21.03 6.92
CA ASP A 86 -2.05 -21.49 7.81
C ASP A 86 -0.87 -22.11 7.04
#